data_AF-A0A5P9QCD6-F1
#
_entry.id   AF-A0A5P9QCD6-F1
#
_cell.length_a   1.000
_cell.length_b   1.000
_cell.length_c   1.000
_cell.angle_alpha   90.00
_cell.angle_beta   90.00
_cell.angle_gamma   90.00
#
_symmetry.space_group_name_H-M   'P 1'
#
loop_
_entity.id
_entity.type
_entity.pdbx_description
1 polymer ?
#
loop_
_entity_poly.entity_id
_entity_poly.type
_entity_poly.pdbx_seq_one_letter_code
_entity_poly.pdbx_strand_id
1 'polypeptide(L)'
;MHWSDGAIARRTRIDGDGWAYQHDYLQRDGRAYLVEWAGRAGSEHGTVRVFDHESATVRRLRNLQEWEMRCLSERARGVGGVILTTSDWAAELVRGVAFRGALRTSLLDGSSATEAVTAVSRGEEGSAS
;
A
#
# COMPACT_ATOMS: atom_id res chain seq x y z
N MET A 1 9.44 14.21 -2.85
CA MET A 1 8.15 13.69 -2.35
C MET A 1 8.04 14.13 -0.90
N HIS A 2 7.02 14.93 -0.60
CA HIS A 2 6.82 15.50 0.72
C HIS A 2 5.44 15.09 1.23
N TRP A 3 5.29 15.01 2.54
CA TRP A 3 3.99 14.99 3.21
C TRP A 3 3.25 16.32 2.92
N SER A 4 1.94 16.36 3.18
CA SER A 4 1.11 17.57 2.96
C SER A 4 1.55 18.78 3.79
N ASP A 5 2.34 18.56 4.84
CA ASP A 5 2.95 19.57 5.71
C ASP A 5 4.38 19.96 5.30
N GLY A 6 4.89 19.42 4.18
CA GLY A 6 6.24 19.67 3.68
C GLY A 6 7.32 18.75 4.25
N ALA A 7 7.00 17.88 5.22
CA ALA A 7 7.97 16.92 5.75
C ALA A 7 8.47 15.95 4.66
N ILE A 8 9.70 15.48 4.76
CA ILE A 8 10.28 14.56 3.77
C ILE A 8 9.62 13.18 3.92
N ALA A 9 8.96 12.69 2.88
CA ALA A 9 8.30 11.39 2.90
C ALA A 9 9.19 10.25 2.38
N ARG A 10 10.18 10.58 1.55
CA ARG A 10 11.08 9.61 0.93
C ARG A 10 12.45 10.20 0.66
N ARG A 11 13.48 9.41 0.92
CA ARG A 11 14.87 9.68 0.55
C ARG A 11 15.35 8.61 -0.43
N THR A 12 15.94 9.02 -1.54
CA THR A 12 16.55 8.11 -2.51
C THR A 12 18.06 8.22 -2.41
N ARG A 13 18.74 7.07 -2.34
CA ARG A 13 20.20 7.00 -2.39
C ARG A 13 20.63 6.59 -3.78
N ILE A 14 21.64 7.29 -4.27
CA ILE A 14 22.15 7.19 -5.63
C ILE A 14 23.64 6.82 -5.54
N ASP A 15 24.10 5.93 -6.40
CA ASP A 15 25.51 5.53 -6.48
C ASP A 15 26.36 6.52 -7.30
N GLY A 16 27.66 6.24 -7.46
CA GLY A 16 28.58 7.09 -8.21
C GLY A 16 28.25 7.21 -9.71
N ASP A 17 27.45 6.28 -10.23
CA ASP A 17 27.02 6.23 -11.63
C ASP A 17 25.65 6.88 -11.85
N GLY A 18 25.04 7.45 -10.80
CA GLY A 18 23.74 8.11 -10.89
C GLY A 18 22.55 7.16 -10.78
N TRP A 19 22.74 5.88 -10.44
CA TRP A 19 21.64 4.92 -10.27
C TRP A 19 21.10 4.92 -8.85
N ALA A 20 19.77 4.93 -8.73
CA ALA A 20 19.11 4.71 -7.46
C ALA A 20 19.33 3.26 -7.00
N TYR A 21 19.92 3.10 -5.81
CA TYR A 21 20.15 1.77 -5.24
C TYR A 21 19.30 1.48 -3.99
N GLN A 22 18.75 2.52 -3.36
CA GLN A 22 17.94 2.38 -2.15
C GLN A 22 16.91 3.52 -2.01
N HIS A 23 15.73 3.18 -1.50
CA HIS A 23 14.67 4.11 -1.14
C HIS A 23 14.30 3.95 0.33
N ASP A 24 14.44 5.03 1.11
CA ASP A 24 14.04 5.10 2.51
C ASP A 24 12.71 5.86 2.59
N TYR A 25 11.66 5.20 3.08
CA TYR A 25 10.35 5.80 3.32
C TYR A 25 10.25 6.20 4.79
N LEU A 26 9.99 7.48 5.04
CA LEU A 26 10.23 8.11 6.33
C LEU A 26 8.92 8.42 7.07
N GLN A 27 8.94 8.18 8.38
CA GLN A 27 7.98 8.75 9.32
C GLN A 27 8.21 10.26 9.45
N ARG A 28 7.26 10.96 10.08
CA ARG A 28 7.36 12.42 10.29
C ARG A 28 8.58 12.84 11.11
N ASP A 29 9.06 11.98 11.99
CA ASP A 29 10.26 12.21 12.80
C ASP A 29 11.57 11.94 12.03
N GLY A 30 11.49 11.53 10.76
CA GLY A 30 12.64 11.25 9.90
C GLY A 30 13.19 9.83 10.00
N ARG A 31 12.65 8.96 10.86
CA ARG A 31 13.03 7.53 10.91
C ARG A 31 12.41 6.77 9.74
N ALA A 32 13.17 5.85 9.16
CA ALA A 32 12.65 5.01 8.09
C ALA A 32 11.72 3.94 8.65
N TYR A 33 10.48 3.84 8.17
CA TYR A 33 9.58 2.72 8.48
C TYR A 33 9.65 1.61 7.41
N LEU A 34 10.15 1.94 6.22
CA LEU A 34 10.34 1.00 5.12
C LEU A 34 11.58 1.37 4.31
N VAL A 35 12.37 0.37 3.95
CA VAL A 35 13.53 0.49 3.05
C VAL A 35 13.39 -0.50 1.91
N GLU A 36 13.53 -0.02 0.69
CA GLU A 36 13.50 -0.81 -0.55
C GLU A 36 14.87 -0.72 -1.25
N TRP A 37 15.40 -1.85 -1.70
CA TRP A 37 16.65 -1.91 -2.47
C TRP A 37 16.37 -1.97 -3.98
N ALA A 38 16.58 -0.84 -4.66
CA ALA A 38 16.27 -0.64 -6.08
C ALA A 38 17.40 -1.04 -7.05
N GLY A 39 18.64 -1.22 -6.55
CA GLY A 39 19.84 -1.30 -7.39
C GLY A 39 20.07 -2.63 -8.11
N ARG A 40 20.75 -2.59 -9.26
CA ARG A 40 21.01 -3.73 -10.19
C ARG A 40 21.90 -4.87 -9.65
N ALA A 41 22.57 -4.71 -8.50
CA ALA A 41 23.58 -5.65 -8.03
C ALA A 41 23.51 -5.86 -6.51
N GLY A 42 23.41 -7.12 -6.09
CA GLY A 42 23.41 -7.56 -4.69
C GLY A 42 22.32 -8.59 -4.40
N SER A 43 22.50 -9.37 -3.33
CA SER A 43 21.55 -10.40 -2.87
C SER A 43 20.24 -9.86 -2.27
N GLU A 44 20.07 -8.54 -2.24
CA GLU A 44 18.91 -7.85 -1.67
C GLU A 44 18.10 -7.07 -2.70
N HIS A 45 18.45 -7.13 -3.99
CA HIS A 45 17.69 -6.44 -5.04
C HIS A 45 16.19 -6.78 -4.99
N GLY A 46 15.36 -5.75 -5.07
CA GLY A 46 13.90 -5.87 -5.04
C GLY A 46 13.34 -6.20 -3.66
N THR A 47 14.17 -6.47 -2.65
CA THR A 47 13.70 -6.79 -1.30
C THR A 47 13.35 -5.54 -0.51
N VAL A 48 12.53 -5.74 0.52
CA VAL A 48 12.05 -4.67 1.39
C VAL A 48 12.31 -5.04 2.85
N ARG A 49 12.71 -4.05 3.65
CA ARG A 49 12.73 -4.16 5.12
C ARG A 49 11.72 -3.20 5.72
N VAL A 50 10.89 -3.70 6.60
CA VAL A 50 9.90 -2.94 7.36
C VAL A 50 10.35 -2.85 8.81
N PHE A 51 10.34 -1.64 9.34
CA PHE A 51 10.77 -1.34 10.71
C PHE A 51 9.54 -0.97 11.54
N ASP A 52 9.30 -1.74 12.59
CA ASP A 52 8.38 -1.36 13.64
C ASP A 52 9.21 -0.81 14.80
N HIS A 53 9.20 0.52 14.92
CA HIS A 53 9.96 1.25 15.94
C HIS A 53 9.36 1.13 17.34
N GLU A 54 8.08 0.77 17.47
CA GLU A 54 7.43 0.59 18.77
C GLU A 54 7.83 -0.77 19.38
N SER A 55 7.83 -1.82 18.56
CA SER A 55 8.23 -3.16 19.00
C SER A 55 9.72 -3.49 18.81
N ALA A 56 10.49 -2.55 18.24
CA ALA A 56 11.89 -2.75 17.85
C ALA A 56 12.10 -3.99 16.96
N THR A 57 11.15 -4.28 16.07
CA THR A 57 11.23 -5.43 15.18
C THR A 57 11.52 -5.02 13.73
N VAL A 58 12.23 -5.90 13.02
CA VAL A 58 12.52 -5.74 11.60
C VAL A 58 11.98 -6.95 10.85
N ARG A 59 11.23 -6.70 9.79
CA ARG A 59 10.69 -7.74 8.91
C ARG A 59 11.27 -7.60 7.52
N ARG A 60 11.77 -8.70 6.97
CA ARG A 60 12.19 -8.80 5.57
C ARG A 60 11.01 -9.29 4.72
N LEU A 61 10.77 -8.62 3.61
CA LEU A 61 9.77 -8.95 2.60
C LEU A 61 10.44 -9.11 1.25
N ARG A 62 9.82 -9.89 0.36
CA ARG A 62 10.39 -10.16 -0.97
C ARG A 62 10.38 -8.95 -1.87
N ASN A 63 9.39 -8.08 -1.72
CA ASN A 63 9.20 -6.88 -2.53
C ASN A 63 8.18 -5.92 -1.89
N LEU A 64 8.03 -4.75 -2.52
CA LEU A 64 7.09 -3.73 -2.11
C LEU A 64 5.63 -4.19 -2.23
N GLN A 65 5.31 -5.04 -3.21
CA GLN A 65 3.96 -5.61 -3.38
C GLN A 65 3.52 -6.41 -2.14
N GLU A 66 4.43 -7.19 -1.55
CA GLU A 66 4.13 -7.94 -0.33
C GLU A 66 3.79 -7.04 0.85
N TRP A 67 4.44 -5.87 0.94
CA TRP A 67 4.11 -4.86 1.93
C TRP A 67 2.74 -4.23 1.69
N GLU A 68 2.44 -3.84 0.46
CA GLU A 68 1.16 -3.24 0.08
C GLU A 68 -0.02 -4.19 0.35
N MET A 69 0.11 -5.47 -0.01
CA MET A 69 -0.89 -6.49 0.29
C MET A 69 -1.13 -6.65 1.80
N ARG A 70 -0.08 -6.54 2.63
CA ARG A 70 -0.22 -6.58 4.10
C ARG A 70 -0.97 -5.37 4.62
N CYS A 71 -0.56 -4.17 4.23
CA CYS A 71 -1.24 -2.93 4.62
C CYS A 71 -2.72 -2.97 4.23
N LEU A 72 -3.01 -3.45 3.02
CA LEU A 72 -4.38 -3.58 2.53
C LEU A 72 -5.15 -4.64 3.31
N SER A 73 -4.57 -5.80 3.59
CA SER A 73 -5.22 -6.86 4.40
C SER A 73 -5.57 -6.39 5.81
N GLU A 74 -4.69 -5.60 6.44
CA GLU A 74 -4.92 -5.02 7.77
C GLU A 74 -6.03 -3.97 7.74
N ARG A 75 -6.02 -3.05 6.76
CA ARG A 75 -7.04 -2.01 6.62
C ARG A 75 -8.40 -2.54 6.17
N ALA A 76 -8.41 -3.57 5.34
CA ALA A 76 -9.64 -4.19 4.84
C ALA A 76 -10.29 -5.14 5.85
N ARG A 77 -9.61 -5.46 6.96
CA ARG A 77 -10.15 -6.35 7.98
C ARG A 77 -11.44 -5.76 8.56
N GLY A 78 -12.56 -6.45 8.36
CA GLY A 78 -13.88 -6.01 8.82
C GLY A 78 -14.59 -5.03 7.88
N VAL A 79 -14.01 -4.74 6.71
CA VAL A 79 -14.66 -3.91 5.68
C VAL A 79 -15.47 -4.81 4.75
N GLY A 80 -16.74 -4.46 4.49
CA GLY A 80 -17.67 -5.27 3.68
C GLY A 80 -17.35 -5.33 2.18
N GLY A 81 -16.51 -4.41 1.68
CA GLY A 81 -16.07 -4.35 0.28
C GLY A 81 -15.04 -3.24 0.03
N VAL A 82 -14.26 -3.34 -1.04
CA VAL A 82 -13.26 -2.34 -1.46
C VAL A 82 -13.59 -1.86 -2.86
N ILE A 83 -13.63 -0.55 -3.06
CA ILE A 83 -13.81 0.07 -4.38
C ILE A 83 -12.43 0.35 -4.96
N LEU A 84 -12.17 -0.16 -6.17
CA LEU A 84 -10.92 0.06 -6.88
C LEU A 84 -11.11 1.07 -7.99
N THR A 85 -10.30 2.12 -7.98
CA THR A 85 -10.22 3.09 -9.08
C THR A 85 -9.03 2.71 -9.96
N THR A 86 -9.30 1.77 -10.88
CA THR A 86 -8.61 1.56 -12.16
C THR A 86 -7.08 1.55 -12.17
N SER A 87 -6.48 0.39 -11.87
CA SER A 87 -5.28 -0.11 -12.56
C SER A 87 -5.24 -1.63 -12.49
N ASP A 88 -4.66 -2.28 -13.50
CA ASP A 88 -4.47 -3.76 -13.49
C ASP A 88 -3.66 -4.20 -12.26
N TRP A 89 -2.72 -3.36 -11.84
CA TRP A 89 -1.97 -3.49 -10.59
C TRP A 89 -2.86 -3.50 -9.34
N ALA A 90 -3.81 -2.57 -9.24
CA ALA A 90 -4.75 -2.53 -8.12
C ALA A 90 -5.67 -3.76 -8.09
N ALA A 91 -6.06 -4.28 -9.26
CA ALA A 91 -6.84 -5.50 -9.39
C ALA A 91 -6.06 -6.74 -8.93
N GLU A 92 -4.77 -6.85 -9.25
CA GLU A 92 -3.90 -7.93 -8.75
C GLU A 92 -3.69 -7.89 -7.24
N LEU A 93 -3.45 -6.70 -6.68
CA LEU A 93 -3.34 -6.52 -5.23
C LEU A 93 -4.60 -6.96 -4.48
N VAL A 94 -5.79 -6.56 -4.96
CA VAL A 94 -7.06 -6.96 -4.34
C VAL A 94 -7.35 -8.45 -4.50
N ARG A 95 -7.05 -9.05 -5.66
CA ARG A 95 -7.15 -10.51 -5.83
C ARG A 95 -6.29 -11.25 -4.80
N GLY A 96 -5.08 -10.77 -4.54
CA GLY A 96 -4.19 -11.32 -3.51
C GLY A 96 -4.76 -11.24 -2.09
N VAL A 97 -5.46 -10.16 -1.74
CA VAL A 97 -6.10 -9.99 -0.41
C VAL A 97 -7.40 -10.79 -0.28
N ALA A 98 -8.22 -10.82 -1.34
CA ALA A 98 -9.47 -11.58 -1.39
C ALA A 98 -9.23 -13.09 -1.26
N PHE A 99 -8.20 -13.62 -1.93
CA PHE A 99 -7.78 -15.02 -1.82
C PHE A 99 -7.41 -15.43 -0.39
N ARG A 100 -6.98 -14.48 0.46
CA ARG A 100 -6.65 -14.71 1.87
C ARG A 100 -7.85 -14.56 2.82
N GLY A 101 -9.07 -14.44 2.28
CA GLY A 101 -10.32 -14.49 3.04
C GLY A 101 -10.71 -13.18 3.73
N ALA A 102 -10.03 -12.07 3.44
CA ALA A 102 -10.30 -10.77 4.09
C ALA A 102 -11.35 -9.91 3.37
N LEU A 103 -11.70 -10.21 2.11
CA LEU A 103 -12.57 -9.37 1.28
C LEU A 103 -13.51 -10.20 0.41
N ARG A 104 -14.80 -9.84 0.40
CA ARG A 104 -15.71 -10.17 -0.71
C ARG A 104 -15.43 -9.18 -1.84
N THR A 105 -14.97 -9.67 -2.98
CA THR A 105 -14.69 -8.82 -4.15
C THR A 105 -15.81 -8.92 -5.16
N SER A 106 -16.48 -7.80 -5.44
CA SER A 106 -17.24 -7.61 -6.68
C SER A 106 -16.39 -6.73 -7.59
N LEU A 107 -15.93 -7.28 -8.71
CA LEU A 107 -15.30 -6.49 -9.77
C LEU A 107 -16.43 -5.70 -10.45
N LEU A 108 -16.44 -4.40 -10.21
CA LEU A 108 -17.28 -3.47 -10.94
C LEU A 108 -16.53 -3.08 -12.20
N ASP A 109 -17.04 -3.47 -13.38
CA ASP A 109 -16.54 -2.92 -14.64
C ASP A 109 -16.58 -1.40 -14.57
N GLY A 110 -15.58 -0.73 -15.13
CA GLY A 110 -15.26 0.69 -14.86
C GLY A 110 -16.38 1.72 -15.07
N SER A 111 -17.48 1.35 -15.71
CA SER A 111 -18.72 2.14 -15.82
C SER A 111 -19.63 2.06 -14.57
N SER A 112 -19.53 1.00 -13.78
CA SER A 112 -20.37 0.68 -12.61
C SER A 112 -19.75 1.05 -11.26
N ALA A 113 -18.45 1.37 -11.22
CA ALA A 113 -17.76 1.80 -10.00
C ALA A 113 -18.30 3.14 -9.48
N THR A 114 -18.67 4.06 -10.38
CA THR A 114 -19.24 5.37 -10.02
C THR A 114 -20.63 5.24 -9.37
N GLU A 115 -21.45 4.29 -9.82
CA GLU A 115 -22.78 4.05 -9.25
C GLU A 115 -22.71 3.42 -7.85
N ALA A 116 -21.76 2.50 -7.60
CA ALA A 116 -21.59 1.89 -6.29
C ALA A 116 -21.08 2.87 -5.21
N VAL A 117 -20.18 3.81 -5.56
CA VAL A 117 -19.74 4.90 -4.66
C VAL A 117 -20.93 5.79 -4.26
N THR A 118 -21.86 6.01 -5.19
CA THR A 118 -23.04 6.86 -4.96
C THR A 118 -24.09 6.16 -4.09
N ALA A 119 -24.25 4.84 -4.22
CA ALA A 119 -25.19 4.06 -3.41
C ALA A 119 -24.76 3.92 -1.94
N VAL A 120 -23.45 3.77 -1.67
CA VAL A 120 -22.93 3.73 -0.29
C VAL A 120 -23.10 5.07 0.42
N SER A 121 -23.06 6.18 -0.31
CA SER A 121 -23.29 7.53 0.24
C SER A 121 -24.76 7.83 0.55
N ARG A 122 -25.71 7.05 0.01
CA ARG A 122 -27.16 7.22 0.26
C ARG A 122 -27.73 6.17 1.22
N GLY A 123 -26.93 5.18 1.62
CA GLY A 123 -27.39 4.05 2.44
C GLY A 123 -27.54 4.30 3.94
N GLU A 124 -27.18 5.49 4.45
CA GLU A 124 -27.37 5.86 5.86
C GLU A 124 -28.52 6.87 6.10
N GLU A 125 -29.23 7.31 5.05
CA GLU A 125 -30.40 8.18 5.19
C GLU A 125 -31.70 7.38 4.95
N GLY A 126 -32.14 6.61 5.94
CA GLY A 126 -33.45 5.96 5.85
C GLY A 126 -33.76 4.85 6.84
N SER A 127 -33.68 5.12 8.14
CA SER A 127 -34.43 4.35 9.14
C SER A 127 -34.85 5.22 10.32
N ALA A 128 -35.98 5.90 10.14
CA ALA A 128 -36.97 6.32 11.14
C ALA A 128 -38.19 6.76 10.31
N SER A 129 -39.40 6.21 10.43
CA SER A 129 -40.06 5.44 11.50
C SER A 129 -41.10 4.49 10.89
#